data_AF-A0A9W9ZFC9-F1
#
_entry.id   AF-A0A9W9ZFC9-F1
#
_cell.length_a   1.000
_cell.length_b   1.000
_cell.length_c   1.000
_cell.angle_alpha   90.00
_cell.angle_beta   90.00
_cell.angle_gamma   90.00
#
_symmetry.space_group_name_H-M   'P 1'
#
loop_
_entity.id
_entity.type
_entity.pdbx_description
1 polymer ?
#
loop_
_entity_poly.entity_id
_entity_poly.type
_entity_poly.pdbx_seq_one_letter_code
_entity_poly.pdbx_strand_id
1 'polypeptide(L)'
;MGHTSEDKGERVHRRETSYEQGSEDWKMARKGKVTGSRAACALGWRGRQEMEEYAKQVRSGGVNSTEINDAMRWGSMCEDHAVATYIHKMPCKMFKKTGLWIQSDDNGSSWLGVSPDGIVDEDTVIEIKCPYMAGNPFPYRKVPVSYVPQCQLEMYATNTSKCHFVCWTPKRTFVYLIERDQQFIKELLDHLRSFWDDAQAGISPKWTSGIDVLKKAAQEISDKSKLLQTLESCRKENAMEHADFNRFWKRNEPVPKRKCTGCGKLQVICKLNPCKNISTTCKANPTTLQSFQSFTYGSGQVPNSCHTDTFLEAIFHPFTHQVTPSSANFQNSSAALDALLEAIIMQEQGNFHTSKMVLWNYLQNNTSNGQINFPIGKIASLSLIIDTLCKNMYQQERNALFSLHT
;
A
#
# COMPACT_ATOMS: atom_id res chain seq x y z
N MET A 1 -40.22 -44.35 9.69
CA MET A 1 -40.01 -43.38 8.58
C MET A 1 -39.38 -42.13 9.15
N GLY A 2 -38.17 -41.83 8.71
CA GLY A 2 -37.41 -40.66 9.10
C GLY A 2 -36.15 -40.67 8.24
N HIS A 3 -36.27 -40.18 7.02
CA HIS A 3 -35.17 -40.07 6.06
C HIS A 3 -34.12 -39.11 6.62
N THR A 4 -33.00 -39.66 7.09
CA THR A 4 -31.73 -38.92 7.17
C THR A 4 -31.20 -38.78 5.76
N SER A 5 -31.36 -37.59 5.18
CA SER A 5 -30.60 -37.20 3.99
C SER A 5 -29.14 -37.08 4.40
N GLU A 6 -28.34 -38.10 4.06
CA GLU A 6 -26.89 -38.04 4.11
C GLU A 6 -26.42 -36.98 3.11
N ASP A 7 -26.08 -35.79 3.60
CA ASP A 7 -25.36 -34.80 2.83
C ASP A 7 -23.91 -35.28 2.68
N LYS A 8 -23.56 -35.77 1.50
CA LYS A 8 -22.21 -36.22 1.14
C LYS A 8 -21.28 -35.01 0.92
N GLY A 9 -21.02 -34.25 1.98
CA GLY A 9 -20.07 -33.14 1.96
C GLY A 9 -18.67 -33.58 2.38
N GLU A 10 -17.66 -33.29 1.56
CA GLU A 10 -16.22 -33.39 1.90
C GLU A 10 -15.94 -32.85 3.32
N ARG A 11 -15.18 -33.62 4.12
CA ARG A 11 -14.84 -33.23 5.51
C ARG A 11 -13.64 -32.29 5.52
N VAL A 12 -13.92 -31.00 5.37
CA VAL A 12 -12.89 -29.96 5.50
C VAL A 12 -12.24 -29.97 6.90
N HIS A 13 -10.95 -30.30 6.97
CA HIS A 13 -10.15 -30.25 8.19
C HIS A 13 -9.50 -28.86 8.33
N ARG A 14 -9.79 -28.18 9.45
CA ARG A 14 -9.27 -26.84 9.78
C ARG A 14 -8.45 -26.92 11.05
N ARG A 15 -7.25 -26.34 11.05
CA ARG A 15 -6.37 -26.34 12.22
C ARG A 15 -5.67 -24.99 12.39
N GLU A 16 -5.84 -24.39 13.56
CA GLU A 16 -4.98 -23.29 14.03
C GLU A 16 -3.58 -23.85 14.30
N THR A 17 -2.55 -23.22 13.73
CA THR A 17 -1.17 -23.50 14.10
C THR A 17 -0.64 -22.41 15.03
N SER A 18 0.31 -22.77 15.90
CA SER A 18 0.94 -21.83 16.84
C SER A 18 2.06 -20.99 16.23
N TYR A 19 2.07 -20.82 14.90
CA TYR A 19 3.12 -20.03 14.24
C TYR A 19 2.86 -18.54 14.42
N GLU A 20 3.81 -17.83 15.02
CA GLU A 20 3.74 -16.39 15.20
C GLU A 20 3.75 -15.67 13.84
N GLN A 21 2.81 -14.76 13.62
CA GLN A 21 2.68 -14.02 12.38
C GLN A 21 3.97 -13.24 12.07
N GLY A 22 4.49 -13.39 10.84
CA GLY A 22 5.76 -12.78 10.42
C GLY A 22 7.02 -13.61 10.74
N SER A 23 6.93 -14.64 11.59
CA SER A 23 8.03 -15.58 11.83
C SER A 23 8.42 -16.37 10.57
N GLU A 24 9.62 -16.94 10.56
CA GLU A 24 10.07 -17.75 9.42
C GLU A 24 9.24 -19.04 9.28
N ASP A 25 8.90 -19.68 10.40
CA ASP A 25 8.01 -20.85 10.40
C ASP A 25 6.62 -20.53 9.82
N TRP A 26 6.09 -19.35 10.14
CA TRP A 26 4.83 -18.86 9.56
C TRP A 26 4.95 -18.65 8.04
N LYS A 27 6.05 -18.05 7.57
CA LYS A 27 6.29 -17.87 6.12
C LYS A 27 6.43 -19.22 5.42
N MET A 28 7.15 -20.17 6.03
CA MET A 28 7.34 -21.52 5.52
C MET A 28 6.01 -22.27 5.44
N ALA A 29 5.18 -22.19 6.47
CA ALA A 29 3.88 -22.86 6.51
C ALA A 29 2.91 -22.36 5.42
N ARG A 30 3.08 -21.12 4.93
CA ARG A 30 2.27 -20.53 3.85
C ARG A 30 2.68 -20.99 2.45
N LYS A 31 3.87 -21.58 2.30
CA LYS A 31 4.36 -22.07 1.00
C LYS A 31 3.42 -23.13 0.44
N GLY A 32 3.26 -23.13 -0.89
CA GLY A 32 2.40 -24.09 -1.58
C GLY A 32 0.90 -23.80 -1.48
N LYS A 33 0.47 -22.71 -0.83
CA LYS A 33 -0.94 -22.46 -0.48
C LYS A 33 -1.45 -21.13 -1.04
N VAL A 34 -2.74 -21.11 -1.37
CA VAL A 34 -3.47 -19.85 -1.51
C VAL A 34 -3.55 -19.20 -0.13
N THR A 35 -3.30 -17.90 -0.06
CA THR A 35 -3.36 -17.17 1.20
C THR A 35 -4.47 -16.14 1.19
N GLY A 36 -5.14 -15.94 2.34
CA GLY A 36 -6.30 -15.03 2.44
C GLY A 36 -5.99 -13.62 1.89
N SER A 37 -4.86 -13.05 2.27
CA SER A 37 -4.41 -11.72 1.81
C SER A 37 -4.10 -11.63 0.30
N ARG A 38 -3.93 -12.77 -0.38
CA ARG A 38 -3.72 -12.87 -1.84
C ARG A 38 -4.91 -13.50 -2.57
N ALA A 39 -6.03 -13.77 -1.90
CA ALA A 39 -7.23 -14.33 -2.53
C ALA A 39 -7.73 -13.46 -3.69
N ALA A 40 -7.83 -12.14 -3.51
CA ALA A 40 -8.20 -11.23 -4.61
C ALA A 40 -7.18 -11.24 -5.78
N CYS A 41 -5.92 -11.59 -5.53
CA CYS A 41 -4.93 -11.76 -6.58
C CYS A 41 -5.15 -13.08 -7.35
N ALA A 42 -5.41 -14.18 -6.64
CA ALA A 42 -5.78 -15.47 -7.23
C ALA A 42 -7.05 -15.40 -8.07
N LEU A 43 -8.01 -14.54 -7.69
CA LEU A 43 -9.21 -14.25 -8.49
C LEU A 43 -8.96 -13.31 -9.68
N GLY A 44 -7.72 -12.87 -9.91
CA GLY A 44 -7.38 -11.95 -11.01
C GLY A 44 -7.87 -10.51 -10.82
N TRP A 45 -8.38 -10.12 -9.65
CA TRP A 45 -8.93 -8.78 -9.42
C TRP A 45 -7.86 -7.68 -9.40
N ARG A 46 -6.58 -8.06 -9.25
CA ARG A 46 -5.42 -7.17 -9.36
C ARG A 46 -4.80 -7.14 -10.76
N GLY A 47 -5.36 -7.90 -11.70
CA GLY A 47 -4.85 -8.03 -13.06
C GLY A 47 -4.27 -9.41 -13.33
N ARG A 48 -4.28 -9.79 -14.61
CA ARG A 48 -3.86 -11.11 -15.09
C ARG A 48 -2.40 -11.41 -14.78
N GLN A 49 -1.51 -10.44 -14.96
CA GLN A 49 -0.09 -10.62 -14.73
C GLN A 49 0.20 -10.99 -13.27
N GLU A 50 -0.33 -10.24 -12.30
CA GLU A 50 -0.16 -10.54 -10.88
C GLU A 50 -0.71 -11.93 -10.50
N MET A 51 -1.82 -12.34 -11.11
CA MET A 51 -2.44 -13.66 -10.89
C MET A 51 -1.53 -14.79 -11.40
N GLU A 52 -1.00 -14.67 -12.61
CA GLU A 52 -0.07 -15.65 -13.20
C GLU A 52 1.25 -15.72 -12.41
N GLU A 53 1.78 -14.58 -11.97
CA GLU A 53 2.94 -14.52 -11.08
C GLU A 53 2.65 -15.19 -9.73
N TYR A 54 1.45 -14.98 -9.18
CA TYR A 54 1.07 -15.61 -7.93
C TYR A 54 0.91 -17.13 -8.07
N ALA A 55 0.36 -17.63 -9.17
CA ALA A 55 0.27 -19.06 -9.45
C ALA A 55 1.67 -19.71 -9.48
N LYS A 56 2.65 -19.05 -10.12
CA LYS A 56 4.05 -19.50 -10.10
C LYS A 56 4.62 -19.56 -8.68
N GLN A 57 4.35 -18.54 -7.85
CA GLN A 57 4.80 -18.51 -6.44
C GLN A 57 4.16 -19.62 -5.58
N VAL A 58 2.88 -19.90 -5.80
CA VAL A 58 2.18 -21.00 -5.12
C VAL A 58 2.82 -22.33 -5.50
N ARG A 59 3.11 -22.56 -6.78
CA ARG A 59 3.74 -23.79 -7.26
C ARG A 59 5.18 -23.97 -6.77
N SER A 60 6.01 -22.92 -6.86
CA SER A 60 7.43 -23.00 -6.50
C SER A 60 7.69 -23.06 -5.00
N GLY A 61 6.70 -22.71 -4.17
CA GLY A 61 6.88 -22.63 -2.73
C GLY A 61 7.85 -21.53 -2.29
N GLY A 62 8.15 -20.53 -3.12
CA GLY A 62 9.07 -19.43 -2.76
C GLY A 62 9.18 -18.41 -3.90
N VAL A 63 9.57 -17.14 -3.68
CA VAL A 63 9.93 -16.37 -2.48
C VAL A 63 9.25 -15.01 -2.67
N ASN A 64 8.58 -14.46 -1.66
CA ASN A 64 8.28 -13.03 -1.67
C ASN A 64 9.61 -12.30 -1.85
N SER A 65 9.74 -11.43 -2.84
CA SER A 65 10.89 -10.53 -2.95
C SER A 65 11.28 -10.04 -1.55
N THR A 66 12.54 -10.23 -1.17
CA THR A 66 13.12 -9.77 0.11
C THR A 66 12.99 -8.24 0.30
N GLU A 67 12.56 -7.54 -0.76
CA GLU A 67 12.20 -6.13 -0.75
C GLU A 67 10.89 -5.91 0.02
N ILE A 68 11.03 -5.63 1.31
CA ILE A 68 9.96 -5.09 2.13
C ILE A 68 9.68 -3.66 1.67
N ASN A 69 8.57 -3.46 0.95
CA ASN A 69 8.13 -2.13 0.54
C ASN A 69 7.61 -1.29 1.72
N ASP A 70 7.53 0.03 1.54
CA ASP A 70 7.16 0.98 2.60
C ASP A 70 5.79 0.70 3.21
N ALA A 71 4.83 0.23 2.40
CA ALA A 71 3.50 -0.09 2.89
C ALA A 71 3.52 -1.29 3.85
N MET A 72 4.39 -2.28 3.60
CA MET A 72 4.59 -3.43 4.48
C MET A 72 5.29 -3.03 5.78
N ARG A 73 6.38 -2.23 5.70
CA ARG A 73 7.07 -1.70 6.89
C ARG A 73 6.10 -0.89 7.76
N TRP A 74 5.37 0.04 7.15
CA TRP A 74 4.36 0.85 7.82
C TRP A 74 3.29 -0.01 8.50
N GLY A 75 2.76 -1.01 7.78
CA GLY A 75 1.80 -1.96 8.31
C GLY A 75 2.28 -2.60 9.61
N SER A 76 3.46 -3.24 9.57
CA SER A 76 4.05 -3.92 10.73
C SER A 76 4.32 -2.98 11.91
N MET A 77 4.78 -1.75 11.65
CA MET A 77 4.99 -0.75 12.71
C MET A 77 3.69 -0.31 13.39
N CYS A 78 2.62 -0.18 12.60
CA CYS A 78 1.36 0.41 13.06
C CYS A 78 0.39 -0.63 13.63
N GLU A 79 0.55 -1.92 13.32
CA GLU A 79 -0.37 -2.99 13.71
C GLU A 79 -0.59 -3.02 15.23
N ASP A 80 0.48 -2.98 16.02
CA ASP A 80 0.42 -2.97 17.48
C ASP A 80 -0.33 -1.75 18.06
N HIS A 81 -0.25 -0.60 17.37
CA HIS A 81 -0.99 0.60 17.72
C HIS A 81 -2.49 0.47 17.37
N ALA A 82 -2.79 -0.19 16.26
CA ALA A 82 -4.15 -0.49 15.85
C ALA A 82 -4.84 -1.47 16.81
N VAL A 83 -4.12 -2.53 17.23
CA VAL A 83 -4.58 -3.46 18.26
C VAL A 83 -4.86 -2.73 19.57
N ALA A 84 -3.91 -1.90 20.05
CA ALA A 84 -4.10 -1.13 21.27
C ALA A 84 -5.30 -0.17 21.19
N THR A 85 -5.47 0.52 20.06
CA THR A 85 -6.63 1.38 19.79
C THR A 85 -7.92 0.59 19.88
N TYR A 86 -7.97 -0.58 19.22
CA TYR A 86 -9.15 -1.42 19.21
C TYR A 86 -9.50 -1.90 20.63
N ILE A 87 -8.56 -2.50 21.35
CA ILE A 87 -8.79 -3.05 22.70
C ILE A 87 -9.27 -1.97 23.67
N HIS A 88 -8.67 -0.79 23.62
CA HIS A 88 -8.98 0.28 24.57
C HIS A 88 -10.31 1.00 24.27
N LYS A 89 -10.73 1.05 22.99
CA LYS A 89 -11.87 1.88 22.57
C LYS A 89 -13.10 1.08 22.14
N MET A 90 -12.97 -0.22 21.87
CA MET A 90 -14.09 -1.09 21.53
C MET A 90 -14.53 -1.91 22.74
N PRO A 91 -15.81 -2.23 22.88
CA PRO A 91 -16.27 -3.22 23.84
C PRO A 91 -15.73 -4.59 23.43
N CYS A 92 -14.60 -4.95 24.02
CA CYS A 92 -13.83 -6.14 23.70
C CYS A 92 -13.60 -6.92 25.00
N LYS A 93 -14.13 -8.14 25.10
CA LYS A 93 -13.94 -8.97 26.30
C LYS A 93 -12.51 -9.53 26.37
N MET A 94 -11.94 -9.84 25.21
CA MET A 94 -10.61 -10.44 25.06
C MET A 94 -10.10 -10.10 23.66
N PHE A 95 -8.79 -9.95 23.48
CA PHE A 95 -8.17 -9.96 22.15
C PHE A 95 -7.10 -11.04 22.14
N LYS A 96 -7.32 -12.09 21.35
CA LYS A 96 -6.38 -13.20 21.19
C LYS A 96 -5.73 -13.08 19.81
N LYS A 97 -4.41 -12.81 19.77
CA LYS A 97 -3.64 -13.02 18.53
C LYS A 97 -3.73 -14.50 18.16
N THR A 98 -3.97 -14.78 16.90
CA THR A 98 -4.04 -16.13 16.35
C THR A 98 -2.91 -16.36 15.36
N GLY A 99 -2.52 -17.62 15.17
CA GLY A 99 -1.55 -17.99 14.16
C GLY A 99 -2.19 -18.23 12.79
N LEU A 100 -1.50 -19.05 11.98
CA LEU A 100 -1.97 -19.45 10.66
C LEU A 100 -3.02 -20.58 10.79
N TRP A 101 -4.19 -20.37 10.21
CA TRP A 101 -5.20 -21.40 10.02
C TRP A 101 -4.99 -22.07 8.68
N ILE A 102 -4.68 -23.36 8.71
CA ILE A 102 -4.47 -24.17 7.51
C ILE A 102 -5.71 -25.02 7.28
N GLN A 103 -6.11 -25.06 6.02
CA GLN A 103 -7.17 -25.92 5.54
C GLN A 103 -6.62 -27.01 4.63
N SER A 104 -7.01 -28.23 4.95
CA SER A 104 -6.72 -29.42 4.17
C SER A 104 -8.01 -30.03 3.61
N ASP A 105 -7.90 -30.64 2.44
CA ASP A 105 -8.95 -31.51 1.91
C ASP A 105 -8.87 -32.93 2.51
N ASP A 106 -9.83 -33.77 2.12
CA ASP A 106 -9.97 -35.16 2.59
C ASP A 106 -8.75 -36.03 2.20
N ASN A 107 -7.99 -35.62 1.18
CA ASN A 107 -6.75 -36.28 0.75
C ASN A 107 -5.53 -35.79 1.54
N GLY A 108 -5.71 -34.90 2.52
CA GLY A 108 -4.65 -34.31 3.33
C GLY A 108 -3.88 -33.17 2.65
N SER A 109 -4.31 -32.73 1.47
CA SER A 109 -3.63 -31.64 0.76
C SER A 109 -3.99 -30.30 1.38
N SER A 110 -3.01 -29.67 2.03
CA SER A 110 -3.15 -28.32 2.55
C SER A 110 -3.00 -27.29 1.44
N TRP A 111 -4.11 -26.65 1.05
CA TRP A 111 -4.17 -25.78 -0.13
C TRP A 111 -4.49 -24.31 0.19
N LEU A 112 -5.06 -24.04 1.37
CA LEU A 112 -5.47 -22.69 1.80
C LEU A 112 -4.89 -22.37 3.20
N GLY A 113 -4.40 -21.14 3.36
CA GLY A 113 -3.91 -20.62 4.63
C GLY A 113 -4.38 -19.18 4.89
N VAL A 114 -5.00 -18.94 6.05
CA VAL A 114 -5.41 -17.58 6.47
C VAL A 114 -4.88 -17.26 7.86
N SER A 115 -4.64 -15.99 8.15
CA SER A 115 -4.01 -15.57 9.40
C SER A 115 -4.72 -14.29 9.85
N PRO A 116 -5.89 -14.40 10.50
CA PRO A 116 -6.56 -13.24 11.06
C PRO A 116 -5.64 -12.53 12.05
N ASP A 117 -5.73 -11.21 12.16
CA ASP A 117 -4.89 -10.46 13.10
C ASP A 117 -5.33 -10.66 14.57
N GLY A 118 -6.57 -11.09 14.78
CA GLY A 118 -7.04 -11.52 16.10
C GLY A 118 -8.45 -12.09 16.13
N ILE A 119 -8.82 -12.63 17.28
CA ILE A 119 -10.17 -13.10 17.62
C ILE A 119 -10.58 -12.43 18.93
N VAL A 120 -11.78 -11.83 18.97
CA VAL A 120 -12.20 -11.00 20.13
C VAL A 120 -13.32 -11.55 20.98
N ASP A 121 -13.98 -12.58 20.47
CA ASP A 121 -14.95 -13.40 21.17
C ASP A 121 -15.11 -14.73 20.41
N GLU A 122 -16.15 -15.49 20.70
CA GLU A 122 -16.41 -16.80 20.06
C GLU A 122 -16.86 -16.69 18.59
N ASP A 123 -17.21 -15.49 18.12
CA ASP A 123 -17.96 -15.29 16.87
C ASP A 123 -17.40 -14.16 15.97
N THR A 124 -16.31 -13.51 16.38
CA THR A 124 -15.78 -12.32 15.70
C THR A 124 -14.26 -12.40 15.49
N VAL A 125 -13.85 -12.44 14.23
CA VAL A 125 -12.45 -12.22 13.81
C VAL A 125 -12.16 -10.74 13.59
N ILE A 126 -10.88 -10.38 13.68
CA ILE A 126 -10.37 -9.04 13.39
C ILE A 126 -9.38 -9.09 12.25
N GLU A 127 -9.55 -8.14 11.33
CA GLU A 127 -8.61 -7.85 10.26
C GLU A 127 -8.22 -6.37 10.30
N ILE A 128 -6.94 -6.09 10.55
CA ILE A 128 -6.37 -4.76 10.72
C ILE A 128 -5.64 -4.35 9.43
N LYS A 129 -5.98 -3.17 8.93
CA LYS A 129 -5.25 -2.51 7.84
C LYS A 129 -4.78 -1.13 8.28
N CYS A 130 -3.49 -0.89 8.14
CA CYS A 130 -2.85 0.40 8.35
C CYS A 130 -2.45 0.98 6.98
N PRO A 131 -3.33 1.69 6.26
CA PRO A 131 -3.01 2.18 4.92
C PRO A 131 -1.90 3.25 4.96
N TYR A 132 -0.82 3.03 4.19
CA TYR A 132 0.27 4.01 4.05
C TYR A 132 -0.10 5.18 3.11
N MET A 133 -0.74 4.88 1.96
CA MET A 133 -1.15 5.84 0.94
C MET A 133 -0.09 6.89 0.58
N ALA A 134 1.10 6.41 0.21
CA ALA A 134 2.25 7.24 -0.17
C ALA A 134 2.57 8.32 0.88
N GLY A 135 2.57 7.94 2.17
CA GLY A 135 2.88 8.83 3.28
C GLY A 135 1.72 9.73 3.74
N ASN A 136 0.50 9.51 3.24
CA ASN A 136 -0.68 10.25 3.68
C ASN A 136 -1.79 9.29 4.16
N PRO A 137 -1.60 8.64 5.33
CA PRO A 137 -2.54 7.67 5.86
C PRO A 137 -3.90 8.32 6.14
N PHE A 138 -4.95 7.70 5.61
CA PHE A 138 -6.36 8.06 5.82
C PHE A 138 -7.18 6.77 5.88
N PRO A 139 -8.15 6.64 6.78
CA PRO A 139 -8.93 5.42 6.87
C PRO A 139 -9.80 5.25 5.61
N TYR A 140 -9.97 4.01 5.16
CA TYR A 140 -10.83 3.71 4.02
C TYR A 140 -12.27 4.09 4.35
N ARG A 141 -12.94 4.82 3.45
CA ARG A 141 -14.34 5.25 3.63
C ARG A 141 -15.37 4.12 3.56
N LYS A 142 -14.95 2.96 3.07
CA LYS A 142 -15.68 1.70 3.03
C LYS A 142 -14.68 0.56 2.99
N VAL A 143 -15.10 -0.67 3.29
CA VAL A 143 -14.25 -1.85 3.12
C VAL A 143 -13.88 -2.00 1.64
N PRO A 144 -12.59 -1.94 1.24
CA PRO A 144 -12.22 -2.18 -0.15
C PRO A 144 -12.60 -3.59 -0.60
N VAL A 145 -13.19 -3.72 -1.80
CA VAL A 145 -13.67 -5.01 -2.35
C VAL A 145 -12.58 -6.08 -2.35
N SER A 146 -11.32 -5.70 -2.57
CA SER A 146 -10.18 -6.61 -2.59
C SER A 146 -9.86 -7.26 -1.23
N TYR A 147 -10.40 -6.74 -0.12
CA TYR A 147 -10.25 -7.35 1.21
C TYR A 147 -11.44 -8.22 1.61
N VAL A 148 -12.59 -8.13 0.93
CA VAL A 148 -13.76 -8.96 1.25
C VAL A 148 -13.45 -10.46 1.19
N PRO A 149 -12.76 -11.00 0.16
CA PRO A 149 -12.35 -12.41 0.16
C PRO A 149 -11.52 -12.80 1.37
N GLN A 150 -10.59 -11.94 1.79
CA GLN A 150 -9.74 -12.21 2.95
C GLN A 150 -10.60 -12.38 4.23
N CYS A 151 -11.45 -11.40 4.53
CA CYS A 151 -12.31 -11.42 5.71
C CYS A 151 -13.28 -12.61 5.71
N GLN A 152 -13.85 -12.95 4.55
CA GLN A 152 -14.76 -14.09 4.41
C GLN A 152 -14.05 -15.44 4.61
N LEU A 153 -12.81 -15.58 4.12
CA LEU A 153 -12.00 -16.79 4.34
C LEU A 153 -11.54 -16.92 5.80
N GLU A 154 -11.24 -15.81 6.47
CA GLU A 154 -10.89 -15.78 7.90
C GLU A 154 -12.08 -16.21 8.77
N MET A 155 -13.28 -15.69 8.47
CA MET A 155 -14.51 -16.16 9.10
C MET A 155 -14.73 -17.66 8.83
N TYR A 156 -14.52 -18.10 7.59
CA TYR A 156 -14.64 -19.50 7.22
C TYR A 156 -13.67 -20.41 8.00
N ALA A 157 -12.39 -20.07 8.07
CA ALA A 157 -11.39 -20.89 8.74
C ALA A 157 -11.62 -20.98 10.26
N THR A 158 -12.00 -19.87 10.88
CA THR A 158 -12.23 -19.76 12.34
C THR A 158 -13.64 -20.16 12.77
N ASN A 159 -14.52 -20.46 11.82
CA ASN A 159 -15.94 -20.73 12.07
C ASN A 159 -16.68 -19.61 12.84
N THR A 160 -16.34 -18.36 12.54
CA THR A 160 -17.00 -17.16 13.08
C THR A 160 -18.01 -16.59 12.09
N SER A 161 -18.99 -15.81 12.56
CA SER A 161 -20.01 -15.19 11.71
C SER A 161 -19.75 -13.71 11.39
N LYS A 162 -18.79 -13.08 12.09
CA LYS A 162 -18.49 -11.65 11.95
C LYS A 162 -17.00 -11.40 11.79
N CYS A 163 -16.69 -10.35 11.03
CA CYS A 163 -15.36 -9.77 10.96
C CYS A 163 -15.43 -8.28 11.29
N HIS A 164 -14.63 -7.84 12.25
CA HIS A 164 -14.33 -6.43 12.43
C HIS A 164 -13.13 -6.04 11.57
N PHE A 165 -13.42 -5.35 10.47
CA PHE A 165 -12.39 -4.78 9.61
C PHE A 165 -11.97 -3.41 10.17
N VAL A 166 -10.77 -3.36 10.73
CA VAL A 166 -10.21 -2.20 11.42
C VAL A 166 -9.28 -1.48 10.46
N CYS A 167 -9.67 -0.28 10.01
CA CYS A 167 -8.80 0.58 9.23
C CYS A 167 -8.20 1.66 10.13
N TRP A 168 -6.97 1.41 10.58
CA TRP A 168 -6.27 2.28 11.52
C TRP A 168 -5.36 3.26 10.81
N THR A 169 -5.38 4.51 11.24
CA THR A 169 -4.37 5.51 10.92
C THR A 169 -4.02 6.28 12.17
N PRO A 170 -2.89 7.01 12.20
CA PRO A 170 -2.57 7.81 13.37
C PRO A 170 -3.63 8.85 13.73
N LYS A 171 -4.41 9.34 12.76
CA LYS A 171 -5.40 10.40 13.00
C LYS A 171 -6.76 9.88 13.41
N ARG A 172 -7.15 8.73 12.87
CA ARG A 172 -8.51 8.19 13.03
C ARG A 172 -8.53 6.71 12.67
N THR A 173 -9.39 5.99 13.35
CA THR A 173 -9.66 4.58 13.08
C THR A 173 -11.12 4.37 12.74
N PHE A 174 -11.38 3.61 11.69
CA PHE A 174 -12.73 3.15 11.35
C PHE A 174 -12.82 1.65 11.56
N VAL A 175 -13.88 1.21 12.23
CA VAL A 175 -14.18 -0.21 12.43
C VAL A 175 -15.46 -0.53 11.68
N TYR A 176 -15.37 -1.41 10.70
CA TYR A 176 -16.52 -1.90 9.93
C TYR A 176 -16.88 -3.31 10.36
N LEU A 177 -18.19 -3.58 10.46
CA LEU A 177 -18.72 -4.93 10.55
C LEU A 177 -18.92 -5.52 9.16
N ILE A 178 -18.29 -6.66 8.91
CA ILE A 178 -18.55 -7.50 7.76
C ILE A 178 -19.21 -8.77 8.28
N GLU A 179 -20.40 -9.09 7.75
CA GLU A 179 -21.10 -10.33 8.07
C GLU A 179 -20.66 -11.45 7.12
N ARG A 180 -20.64 -12.66 7.65
CA ARG A 180 -20.35 -13.86 6.89
C ARG A 180 -21.41 -14.12 5.83
N ASP A 181 -20.98 -14.33 4.59
CA ASP A 181 -21.85 -14.71 3.48
C ASP A 181 -21.48 -16.13 3.01
N GLN A 182 -22.34 -17.09 3.30
CA GLN A 182 -22.08 -18.50 3.01
C GLN A 182 -22.11 -18.83 1.51
N GLN A 183 -22.94 -18.15 0.74
CA GLN A 183 -23.00 -18.37 -0.70
C GLN A 183 -21.73 -17.83 -1.35
N PHE A 184 -21.30 -16.63 -0.97
CA PHE A 184 -20.05 -16.04 -1.41
C PHE A 184 -18.84 -16.89 -1.03
N ILE A 185 -18.77 -17.39 0.22
CA ILE A 185 -17.68 -18.25 0.68
C ILE A 185 -17.60 -19.53 -0.17
N LYS A 186 -18.75 -20.17 -0.46
CA LYS A 186 -18.79 -21.38 -1.28
C LYS A 186 -18.19 -21.11 -2.67
N GLU A 187 -18.71 -20.11 -3.37
CA GLU A 187 -18.21 -19.76 -4.71
C GLU A 187 -16.75 -19.32 -4.68
N LEU A 188 -16.35 -18.58 -3.65
CA LEU A 188 -14.96 -18.17 -3.45
C LEU A 188 -14.03 -19.38 -3.32
N LEU A 189 -14.39 -20.37 -2.51
CA LEU A 189 -13.59 -21.58 -2.33
C LEU A 189 -13.46 -22.38 -3.64
N ASP A 190 -14.54 -22.51 -4.41
CA ASP A 190 -14.51 -23.21 -5.70
C ASP A 190 -13.51 -22.55 -6.67
N HIS A 191 -13.54 -21.21 -6.79
CA HIS A 191 -12.61 -20.48 -7.65
C HIS A 191 -11.15 -20.56 -7.15
N LEU A 192 -10.94 -20.44 -5.84
CA LEU A 192 -9.60 -20.52 -5.26
C LEU A 192 -9.02 -21.94 -5.34
N ARG A 193 -9.87 -22.97 -5.24
CA ARG A 193 -9.44 -24.36 -5.39
C ARG A 193 -9.03 -24.63 -6.82
N SER A 194 -9.84 -24.23 -7.80
CA SER A 194 -9.48 -24.33 -9.22
C SER A 194 -8.17 -23.60 -9.53
N PHE A 195 -7.97 -22.39 -8.99
CA PHE A 195 -6.72 -21.66 -9.13
C PHE A 195 -5.53 -22.45 -8.55
N TRP A 196 -5.70 -23.05 -7.37
CA TRP A 196 -4.64 -23.83 -6.73
C TRP A 196 -4.30 -25.09 -7.53
N ASP A 197 -5.31 -25.84 -8.00
CA ASP A 197 -5.10 -27.04 -8.82
C ASP A 197 -4.36 -26.69 -10.13
N ASP A 198 -4.77 -25.62 -10.83
CA ASP A 198 -4.07 -25.12 -12.02
C ASP A 198 -2.61 -24.75 -11.70
N ALA A 199 -2.38 -24.03 -10.59
CA ALA A 199 -1.05 -23.63 -10.16
C ALA A 199 -0.16 -24.86 -9.88
N GLN A 200 -0.66 -25.88 -9.17
CA GLN A 200 0.08 -27.12 -8.90
C GLN A 200 0.40 -27.88 -10.19
N ALA A 201 -0.55 -27.94 -11.13
CA ALA A 201 -0.36 -28.55 -12.45
C ALA A 201 0.59 -27.74 -13.37
N GLY A 202 0.94 -26.51 -13.00
CA GLY A 202 1.73 -25.63 -13.85
C GLY A 202 0.96 -25.05 -15.04
N ILE A 203 -0.37 -25.08 -14.96
CA ILE A 203 -1.28 -24.52 -15.95
C ILE A 203 -1.49 -23.04 -15.60
N SER A 204 -1.50 -22.18 -16.61
CA SER A 204 -1.82 -20.76 -16.38
C SER A 204 -3.29 -20.63 -15.99
N PRO A 205 -3.62 -20.03 -14.82
CA PRO A 205 -5.00 -19.94 -14.38
C PRO A 205 -5.84 -19.13 -15.38
N LYS A 206 -7.04 -19.63 -15.68
CA LYS A 206 -7.94 -18.99 -16.65
C LYS A 206 -8.80 -17.93 -15.97
N TRP A 207 -8.95 -16.80 -16.64
CA TRP A 207 -9.97 -15.83 -16.26
C TRP A 207 -11.34 -16.32 -16.75
N THR A 208 -12.31 -16.46 -15.84
CA THR A 208 -13.65 -16.94 -16.15
C THR A 208 -14.69 -15.86 -15.88
N SER A 209 -15.82 -15.90 -16.57
CA SER A 209 -16.94 -14.96 -16.35
C SER A 209 -17.54 -15.04 -14.95
N GLY A 210 -17.39 -16.18 -14.26
CA GLY A 210 -17.80 -16.37 -12.86
C GLY A 210 -17.09 -15.41 -11.89
N ILE A 211 -15.86 -14.98 -12.22
CA ILE A 211 -15.08 -14.04 -11.40
C ILE A 211 -15.75 -12.66 -11.32
N ASP A 212 -16.41 -12.21 -12.38
CA ASP A 212 -17.11 -10.91 -12.38
C ASP A 212 -18.37 -10.96 -11.52
N VAL A 213 -19.08 -12.08 -11.52
CA VAL A 213 -20.23 -12.30 -10.63
C VAL A 213 -19.78 -12.30 -9.18
N LEU A 214 -18.72 -13.03 -8.87
CA LEU A 214 -18.13 -13.06 -7.53
C LEU A 214 -17.65 -11.68 -7.08
N LYS A 215 -17.05 -10.89 -7.98
CA LYS A 215 -16.61 -9.51 -7.69
C LYS A 215 -17.78 -8.57 -7.40
N LYS A 216 -18.92 -8.74 -8.08
CA LYS A 216 -20.16 -8.01 -7.77
C LYS A 216 -20.71 -8.39 -6.40
N ALA A 217 -20.77 -9.67 -6.07
CA ALA A 217 -21.17 -10.14 -4.74
C ALA A 217 -20.25 -9.57 -3.64
N ALA A 218 -18.93 -9.54 -3.87
CA ALA A 218 -17.99 -8.89 -2.96
C ALA A 218 -18.23 -7.37 -2.83
N GLN A 219 -18.63 -6.70 -3.92
CA GLN A 219 -19.01 -5.29 -3.88
C GLN A 219 -20.28 -5.07 -3.04
N GLU A 220 -21.27 -5.94 -3.13
CA GLU A 220 -22.48 -5.88 -2.30
C GLU A 220 -22.16 -6.09 -0.82
N ILE A 221 -21.29 -7.05 -0.47
CA ILE A 221 -20.83 -7.25 0.91
C ILE A 221 -20.09 -6.00 1.41
N SER A 222 -19.20 -5.44 0.59
CA SER A 222 -18.47 -4.19 0.88
C SER A 222 -19.41 -3.01 1.14
N ASP A 223 -20.49 -2.88 0.35
CA ASP A 223 -21.45 -1.78 0.49
C ASP A 223 -22.43 -2.00 1.65
N LYS A 224 -22.76 -3.24 2.00
CA LYS A 224 -23.56 -3.61 3.18
C LYS A 224 -22.76 -3.53 4.48
N SER A 225 -21.42 -3.48 4.42
CA SER A 225 -20.55 -3.43 5.59
C SER A 225 -20.83 -2.17 6.42
N LYS A 226 -21.28 -2.35 7.66
CA LYS A 226 -21.70 -1.24 8.53
C LYS A 226 -20.50 -0.62 9.22
N LEU A 227 -20.34 0.72 9.14
CA LEU A 227 -19.41 1.43 10.02
C LEU A 227 -19.94 1.34 11.46
N LEU A 228 -19.29 0.54 12.32
CA LEU A 228 -19.67 0.37 13.71
C LEU A 228 -19.26 1.57 14.55
N GLN A 229 -18.00 1.98 14.40
CA GLN A 229 -17.40 3.01 15.23
C GLN A 229 -16.37 3.84 14.45
N THR A 230 -16.32 5.12 14.81
CA THR A 230 -15.19 6.01 14.50
C THR A 230 -14.45 6.27 15.79
N LEU A 231 -13.20 5.84 15.85
CA LEU A 231 -12.39 5.92 17.06
C LEU A 231 -11.28 6.95 16.89
N GLU A 232 -10.99 7.66 17.98
CA GLU A 232 -9.72 8.36 18.11
C GLU A 232 -8.63 7.32 18.29
N SER A 233 -7.64 7.37 17.41
CA SER A 233 -6.52 6.44 17.45
C SER A 233 -5.72 6.64 18.74
N CYS A 234 -5.20 5.54 19.28
CA CYS A 234 -4.35 5.55 20.46
C CYS A 234 -2.93 5.14 20.09
N ARG A 235 -1.97 5.62 20.87
CA ARG A 235 -0.58 5.19 20.79
C ARG A 235 -0.34 4.11 21.85
N LYS A 236 0.27 2.99 21.47
CA LYS A 236 0.70 1.97 22.44
C LYS A 236 1.98 2.46 23.12
N GLU A 237 1.99 2.51 24.45
CA GLU A 237 3.20 2.82 25.21
C GLU A 237 4.28 1.75 24.94
N ASN A 238 5.53 2.17 24.74
CA ASN A 238 6.68 1.31 24.44
C ASN A 238 6.60 0.50 23.12
N ALA A 239 5.65 0.80 22.23
CA ALA A 239 5.74 0.32 20.85
C ALA A 239 6.83 1.11 20.09
N MET A 240 7.45 0.47 19.09
CA MET A 240 8.60 1.02 18.35
C MET A 240 8.36 2.47 17.91
N GLU A 241 9.18 3.40 18.44
CA GLU A 241 9.12 4.81 18.12
C GLU A 241 9.96 5.11 16.88
N HIS A 242 9.39 5.80 15.89
CA HIS A 242 10.12 6.29 14.71
C HIS A 242 9.81 7.76 14.48
N ALA A 243 10.81 8.55 14.05
CA ALA A 243 10.66 9.99 13.84
C ALA A 243 9.49 10.34 12.91
N ASP A 244 9.29 9.57 11.84
CA ASP A 244 8.18 9.75 10.90
C ASP A 244 6.82 9.38 11.48
N PHE A 245 6.77 8.34 12.32
CA PHE A 245 5.56 7.97 13.03
C PHE A 245 5.13 9.10 13.98
N ASN A 246 6.11 9.71 14.67
CA ASN A 246 5.91 10.86 15.56
C ASN A 246 5.40 12.11 14.82
N ARG A 247 5.75 12.29 13.54
CA ARG A 247 5.28 13.42 12.71
C ARG A 247 3.77 13.42 12.51
N PHE A 248 3.14 12.25 12.47
CA PHE A 248 1.68 12.14 12.30
C PHE A 248 0.92 12.51 13.58
N TRP A 249 1.50 12.24 14.75
CA TRP A 249 0.90 12.57 16.05
C TRP A 249 1.06 14.05 16.43
N LYS A 250 2.15 14.69 15.98
CA LYS A 250 2.42 16.11 16.24
C LYS A 250 1.64 17.07 15.31
N ARG A 251 1.04 16.58 14.22
CA ARG A 251 0.25 17.40 13.29
C ARG A 251 -1.20 17.57 13.77
N ASN A 252 -1.43 18.57 14.62
CA ASN A 252 -2.77 19.14 14.86
C ASN A 252 -3.29 19.99 13.69
N GLU A 253 -2.49 20.22 12.64
CA GLU A 253 -2.89 21.08 11.53
C GLU A 253 -3.49 20.29 10.35
N PRO A 254 -4.64 20.74 9.80
CA PRO A 254 -5.22 20.15 8.61
C PRO A 254 -4.28 20.37 7.41
N VAL A 255 -3.87 19.28 6.77
CA VAL A 255 -3.18 19.36 5.46
C VAL A 255 -4.16 20.03 4.49
N PRO A 256 -3.80 21.15 3.85
CA PRO A 256 -4.71 21.85 2.94
C PRO A 256 -5.19 20.92 1.84
N LYS A 257 -6.51 20.72 1.72
CA LYS A 257 -7.13 19.93 0.65
C LYS A 257 -7.03 20.70 -0.66
N ARG A 258 -5.87 20.64 -1.32
CA ARG A 258 -5.64 21.31 -2.61
C ARG A 258 -6.38 20.58 -3.73
N LYS A 259 -7.05 21.32 -4.61
CA LYS A 259 -7.60 20.80 -5.86
C LYS A 259 -6.51 20.84 -6.94
N CYS A 260 -6.46 19.83 -7.78
CA CYS A 260 -5.63 19.77 -8.96
C CYS A 260 -6.13 20.82 -9.95
N THR A 261 -5.21 21.64 -10.45
CA THR A 261 -5.49 22.73 -11.39
C THR A 261 -5.89 22.23 -12.77
N GLY A 262 -5.51 21.00 -13.15
CA GLY A 262 -5.95 20.37 -14.40
C GLY A 262 -7.31 19.67 -14.29
N CYS A 263 -7.45 18.76 -13.32
CA CYS A 263 -8.63 17.88 -13.21
C CYS A 263 -9.73 18.39 -12.25
N GLY A 264 -9.48 19.44 -11.46
CA GLY A 264 -10.39 19.97 -10.43
C GLY A 264 -10.61 19.06 -9.21
N LYS A 265 -10.23 17.78 -9.28
CA LYS A 265 -10.30 16.81 -8.17
C LYS A 265 -9.23 17.13 -7.13
N LEU A 266 -9.36 16.60 -5.91
CA LEU A 266 -8.30 16.74 -4.91
C LEU A 266 -6.97 16.25 -5.48
N GLN A 267 -5.88 16.98 -5.27
CA GLN A 267 -4.55 16.62 -5.79
C GLN A 267 -4.17 15.19 -5.40
N VAL A 268 -4.55 14.73 -4.20
CA VAL A 268 -4.35 13.34 -3.74
C VAL A 268 -5.01 12.29 -4.65
N ILE A 269 -6.13 12.61 -5.31
CA ILE A 269 -6.83 11.71 -6.24
C ILE A 269 -6.08 11.66 -7.58
N CYS A 270 -5.59 12.81 -8.07
CA CYS A 270 -4.80 12.89 -9.31
C CYS A 270 -3.33 12.41 -9.10
N LYS A 271 -2.85 12.27 -7.84
CA LYS A 271 -1.59 11.60 -7.45
C LYS A 271 -1.64 10.07 -7.57
N LEU A 272 -2.82 9.45 -7.38
CA LEU A 272 -3.02 7.99 -7.51
C LEU A 272 -3.27 7.57 -8.97
N ASN A 273 -3.83 8.47 -9.78
CA ASN A 273 -4.06 8.29 -11.22
C ASN A 273 -3.87 9.64 -11.93
N PRO A 274 -2.75 9.87 -12.65
CA PRO A 274 -2.50 11.12 -13.36
C PRO A 274 -3.67 11.45 -14.30
N CYS A 275 -4.17 12.68 -14.25
CA CYS A 275 -5.29 13.10 -15.08
C CYS A 275 -4.86 13.20 -16.56
N LYS A 276 -5.58 12.50 -17.44
CA LYS A 276 -5.38 12.54 -18.90
C LYS A 276 -5.77 13.86 -19.59
N ASN A 277 -6.28 14.85 -18.87
CA ASN A 277 -6.64 16.15 -19.45
C ASN A 277 -5.37 16.97 -19.71
N ILE A 278 -4.60 16.51 -20.70
CA ILE A 278 -3.78 17.33 -21.56
C ILE A 278 -4.75 18.28 -22.24
N SER A 279 -4.50 19.58 -22.13
CA SER A 279 -5.12 20.62 -22.94
C SER A 279 -5.26 20.13 -24.39
N THR A 280 -6.48 19.90 -24.86
CA THR A 280 -6.82 19.43 -26.21
C THR A 280 -6.55 20.48 -27.29
N THR A 281 -5.45 21.23 -27.22
CA THR A 281 -5.10 22.31 -28.14
C THR A 281 -3.75 22.17 -28.82
N CYS A 282 -3.05 21.04 -28.73
CA CYS A 282 -1.89 20.78 -29.57
C CYS A 282 -2.04 19.47 -30.35
N LYS A 283 -2.52 19.57 -31.59
CA LYS A 283 -2.34 18.54 -32.61
C LYS A 283 -0.87 18.55 -33.03
N ALA A 284 -0.12 17.48 -32.77
CA ALA A 284 1.17 17.25 -33.40
C ALA A 284 1.26 15.79 -33.89
N ASN A 285 1.68 15.63 -35.14
CA ASN A 285 1.78 14.36 -35.88
C ASN A 285 2.88 13.44 -35.31
N PRO A 286 2.69 12.11 -35.34
CA PRO A 286 3.51 11.15 -34.57
C PRO A 286 4.77 10.65 -35.29
N THR A 287 5.48 11.46 -36.07
CA THR A 287 6.62 10.97 -36.89
C THR A 287 7.97 11.61 -36.63
N THR A 288 8.13 12.42 -35.57
CA THR A 288 9.45 12.93 -35.18
C THR A 288 9.70 12.72 -33.68
N LEU A 289 10.91 12.27 -33.36
CA LEU A 289 11.47 12.06 -32.03
C LEU A 289 11.71 13.42 -31.31
N GLN A 290 10.67 14.26 -31.24
CA GLN A 290 10.68 15.56 -30.56
C GLN A 290 9.48 15.63 -29.63
N SER A 291 9.69 15.34 -28.35
CA SER A 291 8.72 15.68 -27.30
C SER A 291 9.41 16.38 -26.13
N PHE A 292 10.25 17.37 -26.45
CA PHE A 292 10.73 18.37 -25.49
C PHE A 292 9.87 19.63 -25.67
N GLN A 293 9.02 19.96 -24.70
CA GLN A 293 8.32 21.24 -24.66
C GLN A 293 9.16 22.26 -23.90
N SER A 294 9.65 23.29 -24.59
CA SER A 294 10.20 24.49 -23.95
C SER A 294 9.09 25.35 -23.36
N PHE A 295 9.27 25.79 -22.11
CA PHE A 295 8.36 26.72 -21.45
C PHE A 295 9.05 28.09 -21.34
N THR A 296 8.63 29.04 -22.18
CA THR A 296 9.03 30.46 -22.09
C THR A 296 7.94 31.29 -21.42
N TYR A 297 8.37 32.31 -20.68
CA TYR A 297 7.54 33.24 -19.91
C TYR A 297 6.58 34.03 -20.81
N GLY A 298 5.29 34.14 -20.42
CA GLY A 298 4.34 35.00 -21.15
C GLY A 298 2.84 34.75 -20.96
N SER A 299 2.41 33.73 -20.24
CA SER A 299 0.99 33.61 -19.85
C SER A 299 0.91 33.38 -18.34
N GLY A 300 0.16 34.25 -17.67
CA GLY A 300 -0.04 34.16 -16.23
C GLY A 300 -0.65 32.81 -15.83
N GLN A 301 -0.19 32.33 -14.68
CA GLN A 301 -0.69 31.20 -13.88
C GLN A 301 0.00 29.82 -14.05
N VAL A 302 0.96 29.61 -13.12
CA VAL A 302 1.38 28.34 -12.46
C VAL A 302 2.06 27.26 -13.34
N PRO A 303 3.41 27.25 -13.40
CA PRO A 303 4.18 26.19 -14.07
C PRO A 303 4.36 24.93 -13.20
N ASN A 304 4.38 23.77 -13.88
CA ASN A 304 4.68 22.37 -13.49
C ASN A 304 5.24 22.06 -12.08
N SER A 305 4.46 22.34 -11.01
CA SER A 305 4.86 22.00 -9.64
C SER A 305 4.97 20.50 -9.36
N CYS A 306 4.33 19.62 -10.15
CA CYS A 306 4.17 18.21 -9.81
C CYS A 306 5.47 17.40 -9.88
N HIS A 307 6.39 17.69 -10.81
CA HIS A 307 7.64 16.95 -10.95
C HIS A 307 8.68 17.40 -9.92
N THR A 308 8.77 18.70 -9.64
CA THR A 308 9.60 19.21 -8.54
C THR A 308 9.04 18.82 -7.18
N ASP A 309 7.72 18.83 -7.01
CA ASP A 309 7.07 18.27 -5.82
C ASP A 309 7.40 16.78 -5.68
N THR A 310 7.46 16.03 -6.78
CA THR A 310 7.84 14.60 -6.78
C THR A 310 9.33 14.41 -6.48
N PHE A 311 10.20 15.29 -6.94
CA PHE A 311 11.63 15.28 -6.61
C PHE A 311 11.88 15.58 -5.15
N LEU A 312 11.32 16.68 -4.66
CA LEU A 312 11.32 17.03 -3.24
C LEU A 312 10.70 15.89 -2.42
N GLU A 313 9.55 15.33 -2.83
CA GLU A 313 8.96 14.17 -2.16
C GLU A 313 9.84 12.92 -2.21
N ALA A 314 10.70 12.75 -3.21
CA ALA A 314 11.64 11.63 -3.33
C ALA A 314 12.89 11.82 -2.46
N ILE A 315 13.47 13.04 -2.40
CA ILE A 315 14.63 13.35 -1.54
C ILE A 315 14.26 13.61 -0.08
N PHE A 316 12.99 13.94 0.18
CA PHE A 316 12.40 14.09 1.52
C PHE A 316 11.48 12.91 1.87
N HIS A 317 11.54 11.82 1.10
CA HIS A 317 10.72 10.65 1.36
C HIS A 317 11.22 9.99 2.66
N PRO A 318 10.34 9.77 3.65
CA PRO A 318 10.75 9.25 4.95
C PRO A 318 11.45 7.87 4.92
N PHE A 319 11.32 7.13 3.82
CA PHE A 319 11.86 5.77 3.69
C PHE A 319 12.82 5.57 2.51
N THR A 320 12.94 6.52 1.58
CA THR A 320 13.80 6.33 0.39
C THR A 320 14.78 7.49 0.28
N HIS A 321 15.92 7.40 0.97
CA HIS A 321 16.95 8.43 1.00
C HIS A 321 16.64 9.57 1.96
N GLN A 322 16.90 9.32 3.25
CA GLN A 322 17.35 10.40 4.10
C GLN A 322 18.64 10.92 3.46
N VAL A 323 18.56 12.02 2.72
CA VAL A 323 19.75 12.83 2.48
C VAL A 323 20.11 13.37 3.86
N THR A 324 20.93 12.63 4.58
CA THR A 324 21.64 13.14 5.75
C THR A 324 22.83 13.88 5.16
N PRO A 325 22.87 15.22 5.16
CA PRO A 325 24.12 15.90 4.96
C PRO A 325 24.99 15.40 6.11
N SER A 326 25.87 14.44 5.86
CA SER A 326 26.93 14.18 6.81
C SER A 326 27.59 15.53 7.01
N SER A 327 27.87 15.90 8.25
CA SER A 327 28.68 17.07 8.58
C SER A 327 30.13 16.94 8.06
N ALA A 328 30.35 16.08 7.06
CA ALA A 328 31.59 15.97 6.32
C ALA A 328 31.72 17.24 5.48
N ASN A 329 32.76 18.00 5.79
CA ASN A 329 33.22 19.12 5.00
C ASN A 329 33.34 18.68 3.53
N PHE A 330 32.33 18.98 2.71
CA PHE A 330 32.42 18.83 1.25
C PHE A 330 33.60 19.68 0.81
N GLN A 331 34.58 19.07 0.12
CA GLN A 331 35.83 19.77 -0.23
C GLN A 331 35.58 20.94 -1.18
N ASN A 332 34.48 20.89 -1.96
CA ASN A 332 34.00 21.96 -2.81
C ASN A 332 32.47 22.02 -2.74
N SER A 333 31.87 23.08 -2.18
CA SER A 333 30.43 23.30 -2.30
C SER A 333 30.13 23.89 -3.68
N SER A 334 29.15 23.33 -4.37
CA SER A 334 28.64 23.89 -5.63
C SER A 334 27.34 24.63 -5.35
N ALA A 335 27.01 25.65 -6.16
CA ALA A 335 25.74 26.37 -6.00
C ALA A 335 24.50 25.46 -6.04
N ALA A 336 24.59 24.30 -6.72
CA ALA A 336 23.57 23.26 -6.72
C ALA A 336 23.41 22.58 -5.37
N LEU A 337 24.55 22.23 -4.75
CA LEU A 337 24.59 21.58 -3.45
C LEU A 337 24.15 22.55 -2.36
N ASP A 338 24.57 23.82 -2.44
CA ASP A 338 24.16 24.86 -1.50
C ASP A 338 22.64 25.08 -1.55
N ALA A 339 22.05 25.17 -2.74
CA ALA A 339 20.60 25.28 -2.88
C ALA A 339 19.84 24.04 -2.39
N LEU A 340 20.41 22.84 -2.56
CA LEU A 340 19.84 21.61 -2.02
C LEU A 340 19.90 21.58 -0.48
N LEU A 341 21.05 21.91 0.10
CA LEU A 341 21.26 21.95 1.55
C LEU A 341 20.40 23.03 2.21
N GLU A 342 20.31 24.22 1.62
CA GLU A 342 19.44 25.29 2.09
C GLU A 342 17.97 24.86 2.04
N ALA A 343 17.53 24.20 0.96
CA ALA A 343 16.19 23.65 0.87
C ALA A 343 15.92 22.59 1.96
N ILE A 344 16.89 21.75 2.29
CA ILE A 344 16.80 20.75 3.38
C ILE A 344 16.66 21.44 4.74
N ILE A 345 17.54 22.40 5.05
CA ILE A 345 17.51 23.15 6.32
C ILE A 345 16.17 23.87 6.52
N MET A 346 15.68 24.56 5.48
CA MET A 346 14.40 25.27 5.54
C MET A 346 13.22 24.32 5.76
N GLN A 347 13.30 23.09 5.26
CA GLN A 347 12.30 22.06 5.47
C GLN A 347 12.29 21.56 6.92
N GLU A 348 13.46 21.31 7.51
CA GLU A 348 13.62 20.88 8.92
C GLU A 348 13.05 21.93 9.89
N GLN A 349 13.19 23.20 9.54
CA GLN A 349 12.61 24.34 10.26
C GLN A 349 11.10 24.51 10.02
N GLY A 350 10.47 23.65 9.22
CA GLY A 350 9.03 23.68 8.93
C GLY A 350 8.62 24.69 7.85
N ASN A 351 9.57 25.30 7.15
CA ASN A 351 9.32 26.32 6.13
C ASN A 351 9.17 25.70 4.72
N PHE A 352 8.13 24.88 4.57
CA PHE A 352 7.89 24.02 3.40
C PHE A 352 7.81 24.76 2.06
N HIS A 353 7.21 25.95 2.05
CA HIS A 353 7.07 26.73 0.82
C HIS A 353 8.41 27.34 0.40
N THR A 354 9.15 27.89 1.35
CA THR A 354 10.46 28.50 1.10
C THR A 354 11.47 27.45 0.65
N SER A 355 11.50 26.28 1.31
CA SER A 355 12.31 25.12 0.89
C SER A 355 12.09 24.77 -0.59
N LYS A 356 10.82 24.70 -1.03
CA LYS A 356 10.45 24.46 -2.43
C LYS A 356 10.97 25.54 -3.36
N MET A 357 10.80 26.81 -2.97
CA MET A 357 11.16 27.95 -3.81
C MET A 357 12.67 28.08 -3.99
N VAL A 358 13.48 27.81 -2.96
CA VAL A 358 14.95 27.82 -3.04
C VAL A 358 15.45 26.84 -4.11
N LEU A 359 15.04 25.57 -4.02
CA LEU A 359 15.47 24.56 -4.98
C LEU A 359 14.90 24.82 -6.38
N TRP A 360 13.64 25.25 -6.47
CA TRP A 360 13.01 25.60 -7.75
C TRP A 360 13.75 26.73 -8.46
N ASN A 361 14.02 27.82 -7.75
CA ASN A 361 14.73 28.98 -8.30
C ASN A 361 16.13 28.58 -8.78
N TYR A 362 16.83 27.73 -8.03
CA TYR A 362 18.14 27.23 -8.46
C TYR A 362 18.04 26.43 -9.75
N LEU A 363 17.16 25.42 -9.79
CA LEU A 363 16.97 24.56 -10.97
C LEU A 363 16.53 25.38 -12.18
N GLN A 364 15.62 26.34 -12.00
CA GLN A 364 15.14 27.21 -13.08
C GLN A 364 16.27 28.07 -13.65
N ASN A 365 17.03 28.74 -12.79
CA ASN A 365 17.97 29.76 -13.22
C ASN A 365 19.32 29.19 -13.70
N ASN A 366 19.75 28.04 -13.17
CA ASN A 366 21.13 27.55 -13.35
C ASN A 366 21.27 26.31 -14.24
N THR A 367 20.17 25.65 -14.62
CA THR A 367 20.26 24.39 -15.38
C THR A 367 19.91 24.55 -16.86
N SER A 368 19.12 25.58 -17.21
CA SER A 368 18.54 25.70 -18.56
C SER A 368 18.07 27.12 -18.94
N ASN A 369 18.64 28.18 -18.35
CA ASN A 369 18.21 29.58 -18.59
C ASN A 369 16.68 29.77 -18.50
N GLY A 370 16.02 29.08 -17.57
CA GLY A 370 14.56 29.12 -17.38
C GLY A 370 13.74 28.18 -18.27
N GLN A 371 14.34 27.37 -19.13
CA GLN A 371 13.66 26.42 -20.03
C GLN A 371 13.89 24.97 -19.60
N ILE A 372 13.36 24.55 -18.46
CA ILE A 372 13.54 23.16 -18.04
C ILE A 372 12.64 22.23 -18.86
N ASN A 373 13.24 21.33 -19.63
CA ASN A 373 12.58 20.26 -20.36
C ASN A 373 12.74 18.93 -19.60
N PHE A 374 11.73 18.51 -18.83
CA PHE A 374 11.77 17.18 -18.20
C PHE A 374 11.13 16.13 -19.12
N PRO A 375 11.80 14.97 -19.33
CA PRO A 375 11.22 13.88 -20.10
C PRO A 375 9.94 13.34 -19.45
N ILE A 376 9.04 12.80 -20.28
CA ILE A 376 7.76 12.23 -19.84
C ILE A 376 8.01 11.01 -18.94
N GLY A 377 7.63 11.11 -17.67
CA GLY A 377 7.62 10.00 -16.71
C GLY A 377 8.35 10.28 -15.39
N LYS A 378 7.76 9.83 -14.28
CA LYS A 378 8.23 10.11 -12.90
C LYS A 378 9.71 9.77 -12.68
N ILE A 379 10.17 8.60 -13.14
CA ILE A 379 11.54 8.12 -12.90
C ILE A 379 12.56 8.89 -13.75
N ALA A 380 12.24 9.14 -15.04
CA ALA A 380 13.13 9.87 -15.94
C ALA A 380 13.32 11.33 -15.53
N SER A 381 12.27 11.99 -15.02
CA SER A 381 12.39 13.34 -14.46
C SER A 381 13.24 13.36 -13.19
N LEU A 382 13.12 12.35 -12.32
CA LEU A 382 13.88 12.26 -11.07
C LEU A 382 15.38 12.06 -11.32
N SER A 383 15.75 11.09 -12.15
CA SER A 383 17.17 10.85 -12.50
C SER A 383 17.83 12.11 -13.07
N LEU A 384 17.14 12.86 -13.93
CA LEU A 384 17.71 14.06 -14.53
C LEU A 384 17.97 15.17 -13.49
N ILE A 385 17.07 15.33 -12.50
CA ILE A 385 17.27 16.32 -11.44
C ILE A 385 18.44 15.90 -10.53
N ILE A 386 18.53 14.61 -10.16
CA ILE A 386 19.67 14.08 -9.38
C ILE A 386 20.97 14.30 -10.14
N ASP A 387 21.04 13.90 -11.40
CA ASP A 387 22.24 14.06 -12.23
C ASP A 387 22.64 15.53 -12.37
N THR A 388 21.67 16.44 -12.46
CA THR A 388 21.93 17.88 -12.58
C THR A 388 22.46 18.47 -11.27
N LEU A 389 21.87 18.11 -10.13
CA LEU A 389 22.32 18.58 -8.82
C LEU A 389 23.69 17.99 -8.44
N CYS A 390 23.96 16.76 -8.89
CA CYS A 390 25.18 16.04 -8.54
C CYS A 390 26.23 16.03 -9.66
N LYS A 391 26.03 16.82 -10.73
CA LYS A 391 26.85 16.81 -11.96
C LYS A 391 28.35 16.98 -11.69
N ASN A 392 28.70 17.73 -10.65
CA ASN A 392 30.08 18.05 -10.29
C ASN A 392 30.52 17.40 -8.96
N MET A 393 29.71 16.50 -8.38
CA MET A 393 30.04 15.81 -7.14
C MET A 393 30.88 14.56 -7.42
N TYR A 394 31.90 14.31 -6.59
CA TYR A 394 32.63 13.05 -6.63
C TYR A 394 31.70 11.88 -6.26
N GLN A 395 31.99 10.69 -6.79
CA GLN A 395 31.15 9.50 -6.54
C GLN A 395 31.02 9.19 -5.04
N GLN A 396 32.08 9.43 -4.26
CA GLN A 396 32.08 9.24 -2.81
C GLN A 396 31.14 10.22 -2.09
N GLU A 397 31.09 11.50 -2.53
CA GLU A 397 30.19 12.51 -1.98
C GLU A 397 28.72 12.22 -2.34
N ARG A 398 28.47 11.75 -3.57
CA ARG A 398 27.14 11.27 -3.98
C ARG A 398 26.68 10.10 -3.14
N ASN A 399 27.56 9.13 -2.90
CA ASN A 399 27.25 7.96 -2.08
C ASN A 399 27.02 8.34 -0.60
N ALA A 400 27.71 9.35 -0.08
CA ALA A 400 27.48 9.89 1.25
C ALA A 400 26.15 10.66 1.35
N LEU A 401 25.82 11.47 0.35
CA LEU A 401 24.58 12.26 0.29
C LEU A 401 23.33 11.37 0.19
N PHE A 402 23.41 10.23 -0.49
CA PHE A 402 22.27 9.33 -0.70
C PHE A 402 22.38 8.00 0.07
N SER A 403 23.19 7.96 1.13
CA SER A 403 23.43 6.72 1.87
C SER A 403 22.12 6.14 2.43
N LEU A 404 21.90 4.85 2.17
CA LEU A 404 20.81 4.09 2.77
C LEU A 404 21.17 3.87 4.24
N HIS A 405 20.57 4.61 5.17
CA HIS A 405 20.54 4.16 6.55
C HIS A 405 19.74 2.86 6.60
N THR A 406 20.44 1.76 6.84
CA THR A 406 19.91 0.40 7.02
C THR A 406 18.95 0.31 8.18
#